data_AF-A0A7C6UQS7-F1
#
_entry.id   AF-A0A7C6UQS7-F1
#
_cell.length_a   1.000
_cell.length_b   1.000
_cell.length_c   1.000
_cell.angle_alpha   90.00
_cell.angle_beta   90.00
_cell.angle_gamma   90.00
#
_symmetry.space_group_name_H-M   'P 1'
#
loop_
_entity.id
_entity.type
_entity.pdbx_description
1 polymer ?
#
loop_
_entity_poly.entity_id
_entity_poly.type
_entity_poly.pdbx_seq_one_letter_code
_entity_poly.pdbx_strand_id
1 'polypeptide(L)'
;MSKLIITAALTGAEVTKEQQPNLPITPEEIKNAAVEAFEAGAAIVHVHARKKDGSPTQDGRVYKQIQSLIEEACPVIFQPSTGGAVWHSAEERLQPISLKPE
;
A
#
# COMPACT_ATOMS: atom_id res chain seq x y z
N MET A 1 8.87 -28.54 -6.91
CA MET A 1 8.62 -27.20 -7.49
C MET A 1 9.31 -26.17 -6.62
N SER A 2 9.95 -25.16 -7.21
CA SER A 2 10.48 -24.01 -6.48
C SER A 2 9.33 -23.13 -5.99
N LYS A 3 9.50 -22.48 -4.84
CA LYS A 3 8.54 -21.46 -4.36
C LYS A 3 8.56 -20.25 -5.31
N LEU A 4 7.39 -19.66 -5.57
CA LEU A 4 7.21 -18.46 -6.38
C LEU A 4 6.73 -17.33 -5.47
N ILE A 5 7.33 -16.14 -5.59
CA ILE A 5 6.89 -14.93 -4.91
C ILE A 5 5.97 -14.16 -5.85
N ILE A 6 4.77 -13.84 -5.38
CA ILE A 6 3.82 -12.96 -6.04
C ILE A 6 3.73 -11.67 -5.21
N THR A 7 3.88 -10.52 -5.88
CA THR A 7 3.68 -9.20 -5.27
C THR A 7 2.41 -8.58 -5.85
N ALA A 8 1.50 -8.12 -4.99
CA ALA A 8 0.30 -7.40 -5.38
C ALA A 8 0.48 -5.89 -5.11
N ALA A 9 0.51 -5.08 -6.17
CA ALA A 9 0.50 -3.62 -6.06
C ALA A 9 -0.95 -3.13 -6.01
N LEU A 10 -1.42 -2.74 -4.82
CA LEU A 10 -2.85 -2.65 -4.53
C LEU A 10 -3.52 -1.40 -5.14
N THR A 11 -2.85 -0.25 -5.06
CA THR A 11 -3.45 1.06 -5.39
C THR A 11 -2.63 1.87 -6.39
N GLY A 12 -1.33 2.02 -6.14
CA GLY A 12 -0.50 2.98 -6.89
C GLY A 12 -0.88 4.44 -6.64
N ALA A 13 -0.22 5.38 -7.36
CA ALA A 13 -0.43 6.82 -7.21
C ALA A 13 -1.28 7.47 -8.32
N GLU A 14 -1.38 6.83 -9.49
CA GLU A 14 -1.91 7.46 -10.71
C GLU A 14 -3.37 7.06 -11.03
N VAL A 15 -3.71 5.79 -10.83
CA VAL A 15 -5.08 5.28 -11.12
C VAL A 15 -6.09 5.98 -10.22
N THR A 16 -7.24 6.36 -10.77
CA THR A 16 -8.34 6.99 -10.01
C THR A 16 -9.55 6.08 -9.86
N LYS A 17 -10.47 6.43 -8.95
CA LYS A 17 -11.68 5.63 -8.70
C LYS A 17 -12.68 5.72 -9.85
N GLU A 18 -12.62 6.77 -10.66
CA GLU A 18 -13.37 6.89 -11.92
C GLU A 18 -12.88 5.87 -12.96
N GLN A 19 -11.58 5.58 -13.00
CA GLN A 19 -10.99 4.59 -13.91
C GLN A 19 -11.20 3.16 -13.40
N GLN A 20 -11.11 2.96 -12.08
CA GLN A 20 -11.31 1.68 -11.42
C GLN A 20 -12.17 1.87 -10.16
N PRO A 21 -13.48 1.60 -10.22
CA PRO A 21 -14.38 1.77 -9.08
C PRO A 21 -13.99 0.97 -7.84
N ASN A 22 -13.29 -0.16 -8.01
CA ASN A 22 -12.82 -1.01 -6.91
C ASN A 22 -11.45 -0.60 -6.36
N LEU A 23 -10.89 0.55 -6.78
CA LEU A 23 -9.58 1.01 -6.31
C LEU A 23 -9.63 1.26 -4.79
N PRO A 24 -8.81 0.56 -3.98
CA PRO A 24 -8.79 0.77 -2.54
C PRO A 24 -8.08 2.10 -2.22
N ILE A 25 -8.76 2.98 -1.48
CA ILE A 25 -8.29 4.34 -1.16
C ILE A 25 -8.04 4.49 0.34
N THR A 26 -9.00 4.07 1.16
CA THR A 26 -8.91 4.21 2.62
C THR A 26 -7.99 3.14 3.22
N PRO A 27 -7.40 3.36 4.40
CA PRO A 27 -6.60 2.33 5.07
C PRO A 27 -7.32 1.00 5.26
N GLU A 28 -8.63 1.05 5.54
CA GLU A 28 -9.46 -0.14 5.72
C GLU A 28 -9.68 -0.89 4.39
N GLU A 29 -9.96 -0.17 3.30
CA GLU A 29 -10.06 -0.77 1.96
C GLU A 29 -8.72 -1.39 1.53
N ILE A 30 -7.60 -0.72 1.79
CA ILE A 30 -6.25 -1.22 1.46
C ILE A 30 -5.93 -2.47 2.28
N LYS A 31 -6.29 -2.49 3.57
CA LYS A 31 -6.15 -3.70 4.41
C LYS A 31 -6.98 -4.86 3.86
N ASN A 32 -8.24 -4.62 3.48
CA ASN A 32 -9.09 -5.69 2.92
C ASN A 32 -8.49 -6.23 1.62
N ALA A 33 -8.02 -5.35 0.72
CA ALA A 33 -7.35 -5.74 -0.51
C ALA A 33 -6.04 -6.52 -0.25
N ALA A 34 -5.30 -6.17 0.80
CA ALA A 34 -4.09 -6.90 1.20
C ALA A 34 -4.41 -8.32 1.68
N VAL A 35 -5.45 -8.49 2.50
CA VAL A 35 -5.92 -9.80 2.97
C VAL A 35 -6.40 -10.65 1.80
N GLU A 36 -7.23 -10.10 0.91
CA GLU A 36 -7.70 -10.81 -0.29
C GLU A 36 -6.53 -11.25 -1.19
N ALA A 37 -5.54 -10.37 -1.39
CA ALA A 37 -4.34 -10.70 -2.16
C ALA A 37 -3.51 -11.82 -1.50
N PHE A 38 -3.35 -11.77 -0.18
CA PHE A 38 -2.64 -12.79 0.59
C PHE A 38 -3.35 -14.15 0.50
N GLU A 39 -4.68 -14.19 0.70
CA GLU A 39 -5.49 -15.40 0.59
C GLU A 39 -5.44 -16.00 -0.83
N ALA A 40 -5.30 -15.15 -1.86
CA ALA A 40 -5.09 -15.57 -3.24
C ALA A 40 -3.66 -16.03 -3.56
N GLY A 41 -2.71 -15.89 -2.62
CA GLY A 41 -1.34 -16.39 -2.73
C GLY A 41 -0.25 -15.33 -2.90
N ALA A 42 -0.54 -14.04 -2.71
CA ALA A 42 0.49 -13.00 -2.66
C ALA A 42 1.36 -13.17 -1.40
N ALA A 43 2.68 -13.10 -1.59
CA ALA A 43 3.64 -13.09 -0.49
C ALA A 43 3.96 -11.66 -0.03
N ILE A 44 3.78 -10.67 -0.92
CA ILE A 44 4.12 -9.27 -0.70
C ILE A 44 2.98 -8.39 -1.20
N VAL A 45 2.67 -7.32 -0.47
CA VAL A 45 1.83 -6.22 -0.95
C VAL A 45 2.66 -4.95 -1.08
N HIS A 46 2.65 -4.36 -2.29
CA HIS A 46 3.26 -3.07 -2.55
C HIS A 46 2.23 -1.97 -2.33
N VAL A 47 2.52 -1.07 -1.40
CA VAL A 47 1.53 -0.14 -0.85
C VAL A 47 1.86 1.30 -1.22
N HIS A 48 0.83 1.99 -1.70
CA HIS A 48 0.76 3.44 -1.81
C HIS A 48 -0.38 3.94 -0.94
N ALA A 49 -0.21 5.10 -0.30
CA ALA A 49 -1.28 5.73 0.47
C ALA A 49 -2.03 6.80 -0.33
N ARG A 50 -3.31 6.98 -0.02
CA ARG A 50 -4.18 8.02 -0.58
C ARG A 50 -4.82 8.85 0.53
N LYS A 51 -5.18 10.09 0.22
CA LYS A 51 -6.05 10.92 1.04
C LYS A 51 -7.51 10.51 0.80
N LYS A 52 -8.43 11.04 1.62
CA LYS A 52 -9.88 10.77 1.50
C LYS A 52 -10.46 11.15 0.14
N ASP A 53 -9.89 12.16 -0.53
CA ASP A 53 -10.29 12.61 -1.86
C ASP A 53 -9.69 11.76 -3.00
N GLY A 54 -8.92 10.72 -2.68
CA GLY A 54 -8.25 9.85 -3.65
C GLY A 54 -6.90 10.36 -4.15
N SER A 55 -6.48 11.57 -3.79
CA SER A 55 -5.15 12.08 -4.15
C SER A 55 -4.04 11.31 -3.42
N PRO A 56 -2.86 11.10 -4.04
CA PRO A 56 -1.78 10.37 -3.39
C PRO A 56 -1.15 11.19 -2.24
N THR A 57 -0.63 10.48 -1.24
CA THR A 57 0.07 11.08 -0.10
C THR A 57 1.25 10.20 0.31
N GLN A 58 2.33 10.84 0.77
CA GLN A 58 3.45 10.16 1.44
C GLN A 58 3.48 10.38 2.96
N ASP A 59 2.40 10.89 3.56
CA ASP A 59 2.31 11.08 5.01
C ASP A 59 2.55 9.75 5.76
N GLY A 60 3.66 9.69 6.50
CA GLY A 60 4.06 8.49 7.23
C GLY A 60 3.01 8.00 8.25
N ARG A 61 2.13 8.88 8.75
CA ARG A 61 1.05 8.49 9.66
C ARG A 61 -0.02 7.67 8.97
N VAL A 62 -0.33 7.98 7.71
CA VAL A 62 -1.30 7.22 6.91
C VAL A 62 -0.73 5.84 6.59
N TYR A 63 0.56 5.77 6.20
CA TYR A 63 1.24 4.49 6.02
C TYR A 63 1.30 3.68 7.31
N LYS A 64 1.56 4.30 8.47
CA LYS A 64 1.57 3.58 9.75
C LYS A 64 0.22 2.96 10.05
N GLN A 65 -0.87 3.68 9.80
CA GLN A 65 -2.22 3.16 9.96
C GLN A 65 -2.48 1.95 9.05
N ILE A 66 -2.11 2.05 7.76
CA ILE A 66 -2.26 0.93 6.81
C ILE A 66 -1.43 -0.28 7.26
N GLN A 67 -0.16 -0.07 7.59
CA GLN A 67 0.75 -1.13 8.05
C GLN A 67 0.17 -1.86 9.25
N SER A 68 -0.25 -1.13 10.29
CA SER A 68 -0.78 -1.74 11.52
C SER A 68 -2.05 -2.55 11.27
N LEU A 69 -2.95 -2.08 10.40
CA LEU A 69 -4.15 -2.83 10.05
C LEU A 69 -3.82 -4.11 9.27
N ILE A 70 -2.84 -4.07 8.35
CA ILE A 70 -2.43 -5.25 7.57
C ILE A 70 -1.74 -6.28 8.47
N GLU A 71 -0.79 -5.85 9.31
CA GLU A 71 -0.04 -6.70 10.23
C GLU A 71 -0.95 -7.41 11.25
N GLU A 72 -2.04 -6.76 11.68
CA GLU A 72 -3.05 -7.37 12.55
C GLU A 72 -3.88 -8.43 11.81
N ALA A 73 -4.13 -8.24 10.51
CA ALA A 73 -5.05 -9.06 9.74
C ALA A 73 -4.41 -10.29 9.07
N CYS A 74 -3.17 -10.18 8.59
CA CYS A 74 -2.49 -11.27 7.90
C CYS A 74 -0.96 -11.12 7.88
N PRO A 75 -0.19 -12.22 7.71
CA PRO A 75 1.28 -12.19 7.74
C PRO A 75 1.91 -11.84 6.38
N VAL A 76 1.24 -11.07 5.53
CA VAL A 76 1.78 -10.67 4.22
C VAL A 76 2.89 -9.63 4.38
N ILE A 77 3.94 -9.68 3.55
CA ILE A 77 5.03 -8.72 3.62
C ILE A 77 4.53 -7.34 3.20
N PHE A 78 4.73 -6.33 4.04
CA PHE A 78 4.32 -4.96 3.79
C PHE A 78 5.46 -4.15 3.15
N GLN A 79 5.33 -3.79 1.88
CA GLN A 79 6.34 -3.02 1.15
C GLN A 79 5.81 -1.60 0.84
N PRO A 80 6.17 -0.57 1.62
CA PRO A 80 5.75 0.81 1.34
C PRO A 80 6.56 1.42 0.20
N SER A 81 5.91 2.22 -0.64
CA SER A 81 6.55 2.93 -1.73
C SER A 81 7.39 4.11 -1.26
N THR A 82 8.65 4.17 -1.69
CA THR A 82 9.51 5.37 -1.65
C THR A 82 9.50 6.14 -2.98
N GLY A 83 8.62 5.76 -3.91
CA GLY A 83 8.34 6.50 -5.13
C GLY A 83 7.27 7.56 -4.90
N GLY A 84 6.15 7.18 -4.29
CA GLY A 84 4.96 8.04 -4.20
C GLY A 84 4.42 8.41 -5.58
N ALA A 85 3.74 9.56 -5.68
CA ALA A 85 3.47 10.21 -6.97
C ALA A 85 4.70 10.95 -7.49
N VAL A 86 4.80 11.09 -8.82
CA VAL A 86 5.98 11.67 -9.51
C VAL A 86 6.36 13.10 -9.08
N TRP A 87 5.42 13.83 -8.49
CA TRP A 87 5.60 15.21 -8.04
C TRP A 87 5.92 15.35 -6.54
N HIS A 88 5.93 14.26 -5.76
CA HIS A 88 6.38 14.34 -4.36
C HIS A 88 7.88 14.64 -4.28
N SER A 89 8.25 15.47 -3.32
CA SER A 89 9.64 15.74 -2.98
C SER A 89 10.35 14.50 -2.43
N ALA A 90 11.69 14.52 -2.44
CA ALA A 90 12.48 13.44 -1.84
C ALA A 90 12.20 13.29 -0.33
N GLU A 91 11.99 14.40 0.39
CA GLU A 91 11.71 14.39 1.83
C GLU A 91 10.37 13.71 2.14
N GLU A 92 9.31 14.04 1.40
CA GLU A 92 8.03 13.35 1.50
C GLU A 92 8.17 11.86 1.21
N ARG A 93 8.88 11.52 0.12
CA ARG A 93 9.06 10.13 -0.32
C ARG A 93 9.83 9.25 0.67
N LEU A 94 10.63 9.85 1.55
CA LEU A 94 11.37 9.13 2.59
C LEU A 94 10.53 8.85 3.84
N GLN A 95 9.41 9.54 4.07
CA GLN A 95 8.63 9.37 5.31
C GLN A 95 8.24 7.91 5.64
N PRO A 96 7.83 7.06 4.67
CA PRO A 96 7.46 5.68 4.97
C PRO A 96 8.61 4.82 5.52
N ILE A 97 9.89 5.20 5.32
CA ILE A 97 11.03 4.43 5.84
C ILE A 97 11.13 4.49 7.38
N SER A 98 10.56 5.54 7.99
CA SER A 98 10.55 5.71 9.46
C SER A 98 9.77 4.61 10.17
N LEU A 99 8.90 3.91 9.42
CA LEU A 99 8.13 2.77 9.88
C LEU A 99 8.97 1.51 10.09
N LYS A 100 10.20 1.50 9.56
CA LYS A 100 11.10 0.34 9.55
C LYS A 100 10.37 -0.91 9.01
N PRO A 101 9.85 -0.87 7.76
CA PRO A 101 9.32 -2.07 7.13
C PRO A 101 10.43 -3.13 7.06
N GLU A 102 10.03 -4.39 6.87
CA GLU A 102 10.92 -5.56 6.75
C GLU A 102 12.16 -5.31 5.87
#